data_AF-A0A920AX09-F1
#
_entry.id   AF-A0A920AX09-F1
#
_cell.length_a   1.000
_cell.length_b   1.000
_cell.length_c   1.000
_cell.angle_alpha   90.00
_cell.angle_beta   90.00
_cell.angle_gamma   90.00
#
_symmetry.space_group_name_H-M   'P 1'
#
loop_
_entity.id
_entity.type
_entity.pdbx_description
1 polymer ?
#
loop_
_entity_poly.entity_id
_entity_poly.type
_entity_poly.pdbx_seq_one_letter_code
_entity_poly.pdbx_strand_id
1 'polypeptide(L)'
;MNIDLQGNVLIRHQSIPDCQKCEESKKILDQNKIKYTIINADKKFFGSLMKITKSTQVPQIIINGEFIGDYDQLVKYFNKENDENS
;
A
#
# COMPACT_ATOMS: atom_id res chain seq x y z
N MET A 1 -20.30 -2.68 -0.67
CA MET A 1 -19.38 -2.25 -1.74
C MET A 1 -18.20 -3.20 -1.69
N ASN A 2 -18.22 -4.26 -2.51
CA ASN A 2 -17.04 -5.12 -2.65
C ASN A 2 -16.11 -4.38 -3.61
N ILE A 3 -15.04 -3.83 -3.05
CA ILE A 3 -14.00 -3.23 -3.86
C ILE A 3 -13.10 -4.40 -4.24
N ASP A 4 -13.31 -4.93 -5.44
CA ASP A 4 -12.49 -5.98 -6.02
C ASP A 4 -11.14 -5.37 -6.40
N LEU A 5 -10.26 -5.23 -5.40
CA LEU A 5 -8.91 -4.71 -5.58
C LEU A 5 -8.03 -5.82 -6.17
N GLN A 6 -8.32 -6.34 -7.35
CA GLN A 6 -7.55 -7.43 -7.98
C GLN A 6 -6.16 -7.01 -8.49
N GLY A 7 -5.61 -5.89 -7.98
CA GLY A 7 -4.36 -5.32 -8.46
C GLY A 7 -3.56 -4.65 -7.35
N ASN A 8 -2.49 -3.99 -7.74
CA ASN A 8 -1.61 -3.30 -6.79
C ASN A 8 -2.11 -1.89 -6.52
N VAL A 9 -2.29 -1.55 -5.26
CA VAL A 9 -2.86 -0.28 -4.83
C VAL A 9 -2.06 0.29 -3.69
N LEU A 10 -1.68 1.56 -3.83
CA LEU A 10 -1.04 2.35 -2.79
C LEU A 10 -2.03 3.40 -2.31
N ILE A 11 -2.49 3.25 -1.08
CA ILE A 11 -3.50 4.11 -0.48
C ILE A 11 -2.80 5.19 0.35
N ARG A 12 -3.14 6.45 0.06
CA ARG A 12 -2.70 7.65 0.78
C ARG A 12 -3.90 8.29 1.47
N HIS A 13 -3.68 9.07 2.52
CA HIS A 13 -4.74 9.87 3.12
C HIS A 13 -4.69 11.30 2.57
N GLN A 14 -5.82 11.84 2.11
CA GLN A 14 -5.90 13.18 1.52
C GLN A 14 -5.40 14.29 2.46
N SER A 15 -5.61 14.14 3.77
CA SER A 15 -5.14 15.10 4.78
C SER A 15 -3.64 15.00 5.11
N ILE A 16 -2.91 14.04 4.52
CA ILE A 16 -1.45 13.87 4.70
C ILE A 16 -0.79 13.93 3.31
N PRO A 17 -0.76 15.13 2.67
CA PRO A 17 -0.16 15.29 1.35
C PRO A 17 1.35 15.00 1.36
N ASP A 18 2.06 15.51 2.37
CA ASP A 18 3.47 15.23 2.62
C ASP A 18 3.64 13.93 3.41
N CYS A 19 3.58 12.82 2.67
CA CYS A 19 3.82 11.48 3.20
C CYS A 19 5.11 10.90 2.61
N GLN A 20 6.22 11.06 3.33
CA GLN A 20 7.52 10.52 2.89
C GLN A 20 7.46 9.00 2.65
N LYS A 21 6.87 8.24 3.57
CA LYS A 21 6.69 6.78 3.43
C LYS A 21 5.90 6.41 2.17
N CYS A 22 4.92 7.23 1.76
CA CYS A 22 4.15 6.99 0.55
C CYS A 22 5.01 7.16 -0.71
N GLU A 23 5.87 8.18 -0.75
CA GLU A 23 6.81 8.40 -1.85
C GLU A 23 7.88 7.30 -1.92
N GLU A 24 8.36 6.83 -0.76
CA GLU A 24 9.32 5.73 -0.71
C GLU A 24 8.69 4.41 -1.17
N SER A 25 7.48 4.07 -0.71
CA SER A 25 6.71 2.92 -1.22
C SER A 25 6.51 2.98 -2.72
N LYS A 26 6.23 4.17 -3.26
CA LYS A 26 6.08 4.41 -4.70
C LYS A 26 7.36 4.03 -5.45
N LYS A 27 8.51 4.52 -4.98
CA LYS A 27 9.82 4.21 -5.57
C LYS A 27 10.12 2.72 -5.54
N ILE A 28 9.82 2.02 -4.44
CA ILE A 28 10.04 0.57 -4.33
C ILE A 28 9.21 -0.17 -5.38
N LEU A 29 7.93 0.17 -5.53
CA LEU A 29 7.06 -0.46 -6.52
C LEU A 29 7.55 -0.16 -7.96
N ASP A 30 7.96 1.08 -8.23
CA ASP A 30 8.53 1.49 -9.52
C ASP A 30 9.84 0.73 -9.82
N GLN A 31 10.73 0.57 -8.83
CA GLN A 31 12.00 -0.18 -8.96
C GLN A 31 11.76 -1.65 -9.27
N ASN A 32 10.74 -2.26 -8.65
CA ASN A 32 10.33 -3.63 -8.91
C ASN A 32 9.45 -3.77 -10.18
N LYS A 33 9.26 -2.69 -10.95
CA LYS A 33 8.44 -2.63 -12.18
C LYS A 33 6.99 -3.08 -11.97
N ILE A 34 6.47 -2.89 -10.76
CA ILE A 34 5.10 -3.26 -10.40
C ILE A 34 4.18 -2.10 -10.77
N LYS A 35 3.16 -2.37 -11.59
CA LYS A 35 2.12 -1.39 -11.90
C LYS A 35 1.16 -1.30 -10.72
N TYR A 36 0.98 -0.11 -10.16
CA TYR A 36 0.04 0.15 -9.08
C TYR A 36 -0.82 1.38 -9.36
N THR A 37 -1.94 1.47 -8.65
CA THR A 37 -2.81 2.63 -8.63
C THR A 37 -2.67 3.36 -7.31
N ILE A 38 -2.56 4.69 -7.34
CA ILE A 38 -2.60 5.51 -6.13
C ILE A 38 -4.05 5.89 -5.84
N ILE A 39 -4.53 5.56 -4.64
CA ILE A 39 -5.85 5.98 -4.17
C ILE A 39 -5.67 6.99 -3.04
N ASN A 40 -6.21 8.18 -3.23
CA ASN A 40 -6.28 9.19 -2.18
C ASN A 40 -7.57 8.99 -1.38
N ALA A 41 -7.44 8.33 -0.23
CA ALA A 41 -8.54 8.08 0.69
C ALA A 41 -8.97 9.36 1.41
N ASP A 42 -10.28 9.62 1.40
CA ASP A 42 -10.89 10.59 2.30
C ASP A 42 -11.07 9.99 3.70
N LYS A 43 -11.52 10.80 4.66
CA LYS A 43 -11.73 10.35 6.05
C LYS A 43 -12.72 9.19 6.17
N LYS A 44 -13.76 9.13 5.33
CA LYS A 44 -14.79 8.08 5.40
C LYS A 44 -14.24 6.76 4.85
N PHE A 45 -13.63 6.83 3.66
CA PHE A 45 -13.01 5.71 2.98
C PHE A 45 -11.86 5.14 3.80
N PHE A 46 -11.01 6.00 4.36
CA PHE A 46 -9.94 5.58 5.26
C PHE A 46 -10.49 4.91 6.53
N GLY A 47 -11.55 5.45 7.13
CA GLY A 47 -12.21 4.80 8.26
C GLY A 47 -12.77 3.41 7.93
N SER A 48 -13.27 3.20 6.71
CA SER A 48 -13.67 1.87 6.23
C SER A 48 -12.47 0.95 6.01
N LEU A 49 -11.39 1.45 5.42
CA LEU A 49 -10.15 0.70 5.23
C LEU A 49 -9.55 0.26 6.58
N MET A 50 -9.47 1.15 7.56
CA MET A 50 -8.99 0.85 8.92
C MET A 50 -9.75 -0.32 9.56
N LYS A 51 -11.05 -0.49 9.27
CA LYS A 51 -11.83 -1.62 9.81
C LYS A 51 -11.45 -2.96 9.15
N ILE A 52 -11.06 -2.93 7.88
CA ILE A 52 -10.67 -4.11 7.10
C ILE A 52 -9.22 -4.46 7.39
N THR A 53 -8.32 -3.49 7.24
CA THR A 53 -6.87 -3.65 7.36
C THR A 53 -6.39 -3.66 8.80
N LYS A 54 -7.22 -3.19 9.74
CA LYS A 54 -6.88 -2.95 11.16
C LYS A 54 -5.68 -2.02 11.36
N SER A 55 -5.24 -1.31 10.30
CA SER A 55 -4.14 -0.37 10.34
C SER A 55 -4.66 1.06 10.32
N THR A 56 -4.11 1.90 11.19
CA THR A 56 -4.41 3.34 11.27
C THR A 56 -3.39 4.20 10.56
N GLN A 57 -2.32 3.58 10.05
CA GLN A 57 -1.19 4.27 9.44
C GLN A 57 -1.34 4.35 7.92
N VAL A 58 -0.65 5.31 7.32
CA VAL A 58 -0.45 5.43 5.87
C VAL A 58 1.05 5.35 5.54
N PRO A 59 1.43 4.86 4.35
CA PRO A 59 0.57 4.30 3.30
C PRO A 59 -0.05 2.96 3.69
N GLN A 60 -1.21 2.61 3.10
CA GLN A 60 -1.75 1.25 3.14
C GLN A 60 -1.57 0.61 1.76
N ILE A 61 -0.86 -0.50 1.69
CA ILE A 61 -0.40 -1.07 0.44
C ILE A 61 -1.04 -2.44 0.24
N ILE A 62 -1.55 -2.63 -0.97
CA ILE A 62 -2.20 -3.86 -1.41
C ILE A 62 -1.45 -4.30 -2.66
N ILE A 63 -1.03 -5.55 -2.73
CA ILE A 63 -0.34 -6.14 -3.87
C ILE A 63 -1.14 -7.35 -4.30
N ASN A 64 -1.50 -7.44 -5.59
CA ASN A 64 -2.32 -8.52 -6.15
C ASN A 64 -3.63 -8.79 -5.35
N GLY A 65 -4.21 -7.75 -4.76
CA GLY A 65 -5.39 -7.84 -3.90
C GLY A 65 -5.18 -8.34 -2.48
N GLU A 66 -3.94 -8.64 -2.10
CA GLU A 66 -3.56 -8.95 -0.73
C GLU A 66 -3.11 -7.69 0.00
N PHE A 67 -3.63 -7.46 1.21
CA PHE A 67 -3.19 -6.35 2.05
C PHE A 67 -1.83 -6.67 2.66
N ILE A 68 -0.79 -5.97 2.19
CA ILE A 68 0.60 -6.15 2.64
C ILE A 68 0.85 -5.40 3.94
N GLY A 69 0.31 -4.18 4.07
CA GLY A 69 0.53 -3.35 5.25
C GLY A 69 1.00 -1.94 4.92
N ASP A 70 1.91 -1.45 5.76
CA ASP A 70 2.57 -0.16 5.60
C ASP A 70 3.90 -0.28 4.83
N TYR A 71 4.64 0.83 4.75
CA TYR A 71 5.95 0.87 4.11
C TYR A 71 6.92 -0.18 4.65
N ASP A 72 6.96 -0.38 5.97
CA ASP A 72 7.91 -1.29 6.61
C ASP A 72 7.59 -2.75 6.26
N GLN A 73 6.31 -3.09 6.14
CA GLN A 73 5.87 -4.39 5.62
C GLN A 73 6.17 -4.55 4.13
N LEU A 74 6.02 -3.50 3.33
CA LEU A 74 6.36 -3.53 1.90
C LEU A 74 7.85 -3.85 1.68
N VAL A 75 8.74 -3.19 2.41
CA VAL A 75 10.18 -3.45 2.33
C VAL A 75 10.48 -4.90 2.69
N LYS A 76 9.87 -5.43 3.74
CA LYS A 76 10.03 -6.83 4.14
C LYS A 76 9.51 -7.80 3.10
N TYR A 77 8.37 -7.49 2.47
CA TYR A 77 7.78 -8.31 1.40
C TYR A 77 8.78 -8.52 0.26
N PHE A 78 9.37 -7.43 -0.26
CA PHE A 78 10.34 -7.54 -1.36
C PHE A 78 11.68 -8.13 -0.92
N ASN A 79 12.17 -7.82 0.29
CA ASN A 79 13.40 -8.44 0.78
C ASN A 79 13.25 -9.97 0.89
N LYS A 80 12.09 -10.44 1.35
CA LYS A 80 11.80 -11.88 1.45
C LYS A 80 11.70 -12.55 0.08
N GLU A 81 11.07 -11.89 -0.90
CA GLU A 81 10.96 -12.40 -2.28
C GLU A 81 12.33 -12.53 -2.97
N ASN A 82 13.31 -11.70 -2.58
CA ASN A 82 14.69 -11.82 -3.07
C ASN A 82 15.46 -12.97 -2.42
N ASP A 83 15.17 -13.34 -1.17
CA ASP A 83 15.82 -14.46 -0.48
C ASP A 83 15.29 -15.83 -0.94
N GLU A 84 14.02 -15.94 -1.34
CA GLU A 84 13.43 -17.21 -1.80
C GLU A 84 13.72 -17.54 -3.28
N ASN A 85 14.25 -16.59 -4.05
CA ASN A 85 14.63 -16.76 -5.45
C ASN A 85 16.14 -16.86 -5.70
N SER A 86 16.96 -17.04 -4.65
CA SER A 86 18.43 -17.13 -4.75
C SER A 86 18.98 -18.54 -4.59
#